data_AF-A0A7V2V064-F1
#
_entry.id   AF-A0A7V2V064-F1
#
_cell.length_a   1.000
_cell.length_b   1.000
_cell.length_c   1.000
_cell.angle_alpha   90.00
_cell.angle_beta   90.00
_cell.angle_gamma   90.00
#
_symmetry.space_group_name_H-M   'P 1'
#
loop_
_entity.id
_entity.type
_entity.pdbx_description
1 polymer ?
#
loop_
_entity_poly.entity_id
_entity_poly.type
_entity_poly.pdbx_seq_one_letter_code
_entity_poly.pdbx_strand_id
1 'polypeptide(L)'
;MIHAPASFSRSLAGLTAGMLLAAPAGAEDRTPAGEPVAGYVFTYFTGNGEDGLHLATSADGLAWEAANGGRAVFNARVGSQKLMRDPCAIQAPDGTFHLVWTTGWSGKDIGYARSGDLVAWTGAKTIPVMACEAGALNCWAPEVFYDETEKRFLIFWATTLPGRFPETDKQDGKYNHRIYYTATKDFEAFTSAALLYDHGFNVIDATMLRRDGRIVMFLKDETNKPFTPQKNIRVAWADRPAGPWGTPSEPISGKDWAEGPTAVAIGGQVVVYFDKYTSHRMGAVRSRDLKTWEDISDQVRFPPGTRHGTVLPVSKKVLEGVRRLGG
;
A
#
# COMPACT_ATOMS: atom_id res chain seq x y z
N MET A 1 -74.94 14.31 -44.25
CA MET A 1 -74.95 13.04 -43.50
C MET A 1 -73.56 12.45 -43.51
N ILE A 2 -72.72 12.81 -42.54
CA ILE A 2 -71.48 12.10 -42.22
C ILE A 2 -71.33 12.21 -40.70
N HIS A 3 -71.27 11.05 -40.04
CA HIS A 3 -71.23 10.88 -38.58
C HIS A 3 -69.91 11.33 -37.96
N ALA A 4 -70.00 11.96 -36.79
CA ALA A 4 -68.94 11.96 -35.78
C ALA A 4 -69.15 10.75 -34.85
N PRO A 5 -68.06 10.22 -34.24
CA PRO A 5 -68.17 9.76 -32.87
C PRO A 5 -67.08 10.30 -31.94
N ALA A 6 -67.48 10.38 -30.68
CA ALA A 6 -66.77 10.94 -29.54
C ALA A 6 -65.58 10.09 -29.09
N SER A 7 -64.53 10.77 -28.61
CA SER A 7 -63.39 10.17 -27.90
C SER A 7 -63.71 10.07 -26.40
N PHE A 8 -63.69 8.84 -25.87
CA PHE A 8 -63.74 8.54 -24.45
C PHE A 8 -62.32 8.56 -23.87
N SER A 9 -62.09 9.42 -22.88
CA SER A 9 -60.89 9.38 -22.02
C SER A 9 -61.03 8.25 -20.98
N ARG A 10 -60.02 7.38 -20.90
CA ARG A 10 -59.83 6.44 -19.77
C ARG A 10 -58.44 6.69 -19.18
N SER A 11 -58.40 7.31 -18.01
CA SER A 11 -57.21 7.37 -17.16
C SER A 11 -56.98 6.00 -16.51
N LEU A 12 -55.83 5.37 -16.78
CA LEU A 12 -55.35 4.22 -16.04
C LEU A 12 -54.46 4.72 -14.90
N ALA A 13 -54.93 4.63 -13.66
CA ALA A 13 -54.09 4.82 -12.48
C ALA A 13 -53.27 3.55 -12.24
N GLY A 14 -51.97 3.60 -12.56
CA GLY A 14 -51.03 2.54 -12.21
C GLY A 14 -50.55 2.70 -10.77
N LEU A 15 -50.93 1.78 -9.89
CA LEU A 15 -50.29 1.61 -8.58
C LEU A 15 -48.87 1.03 -8.82
N THR A 16 -47.84 1.84 -8.63
CA THR A 16 -46.47 1.35 -8.49
C THR A 16 -46.24 0.88 -7.05
N ALA A 17 -46.22 -0.43 -6.85
CA ALA A 17 -45.74 -1.04 -5.62
C ALA A 17 -44.23 -0.77 -5.49
N GLY A 18 -43.86 0.12 -4.57
CA GLY A 18 -42.47 0.36 -4.20
C GLY A 18 -41.92 -0.85 -3.48
N MET A 19 -41.13 -1.66 -4.18
CA MET A 19 -40.33 -2.71 -3.58
C MET A 19 -39.15 -2.04 -2.86
N LEU A 20 -39.24 -1.90 -1.53
CA LEU A 20 -38.09 -1.54 -0.70
C LEU A 20 -37.04 -2.65 -0.86
N LEU A 21 -36.01 -2.38 -1.67
CA LEU A 21 -34.78 -3.15 -1.63
C LEU A 21 -34.11 -2.85 -0.28
N ALA A 22 -34.23 -3.78 0.66
CA ALA A 22 -33.39 -3.79 1.85
C ALA A 22 -31.93 -3.82 1.39
N ALA A 23 -31.15 -2.80 1.77
CA ALA A 23 -29.71 -2.83 1.62
C ALA A 23 -29.18 -4.09 2.34
N PRO A 24 -28.22 -4.84 1.76
CA PRO A 24 -27.69 -6.00 2.44
C PRO A 24 -27.05 -5.55 3.75
N ALA A 25 -27.41 -6.22 4.84
CA ALA A 25 -26.72 -6.11 6.12
C ALA A 25 -25.20 -6.25 5.89
N GLY A 26 -24.43 -5.35 6.49
CA GLY A 26 -23.01 -5.11 6.16
C GLY A 26 -22.20 -6.41 6.06
N ALA A 27 -21.62 -6.64 4.89
CA ALA A 27 -20.65 -7.70 4.71
C ALA A 27 -19.47 -7.45 5.66
N GLU A 28 -19.17 -8.42 6.54
CA GLU A 28 -17.95 -8.38 7.35
C GLU A 28 -16.72 -8.32 6.45
N ASP A 29 -15.77 -7.45 6.79
CA ASP A 29 -14.50 -7.35 6.08
C ASP A 29 -13.79 -8.72 6.08
N ARG A 30 -13.23 -9.10 4.93
CA ARG A 30 -12.56 -10.39 4.73
C ARG A 30 -11.08 -10.17 4.40
N THR A 31 -10.23 -11.09 4.86
CA THR A 31 -8.83 -11.17 4.43
C THR A 31 -8.74 -11.60 2.96
N PRO A 32 -7.59 -11.42 2.30
CA PRO A 32 -7.38 -11.97 0.95
C PRO A 32 -7.60 -13.49 0.84
N ALA A 33 -7.40 -14.24 1.93
CA ALA A 33 -7.69 -15.68 2.01
C ALA A 33 -9.17 -16.01 2.32
N GLY A 34 -10.06 -15.01 2.38
CA GLY A 34 -11.50 -15.19 2.58
C GLY A 34 -11.96 -15.38 4.04
N GLU A 35 -11.05 -15.22 5.01
CA GLU A 35 -11.36 -15.34 6.43
C GLU A 35 -11.94 -14.03 6.98
N PRO A 36 -12.83 -14.06 7.99
CA PRO A 36 -13.26 -12.84 8.68
C PRO A 36 -12.07 -12.10 9.29
N VAL A 37 -12.02 -10.78 9.11
CA VAL A 37 -11.02 -9.92 9.75
C VAL A 37 -11.31 -9.85 11.25
N ALA A 38 -10.30 -10.19 12.05
CA ALA A 38 -10.37 -10.15 13.52
C ALA A 38 -9.52 -9.03 14.14
N GLY A 39 -8.74 -8.34 13.31
CA GLY A 39 -7.85 -7.25 13.68
C GLY A 39 -6.79 -7.04 12.61
N TYR A 40 -5.75 -6.32 12.98
CA TYR A 40 -4.73 -5.85 12.07
C TYR A 40 -3.33 -6.15 12.59
N VAL A 41 -2.41 -6.40 11.66
CA VAL A 41 -0.97 -6.49 11.91
C VAL A 41 -0.29 -5.39 11.12
N PHE A 42 0.72 -4.75 11.70
CA PHE A 42 1.56 -3.78 11.02
C PHE A 42 2.99 -4.31 10.95
N THR A 43 3.55 -4.43 9.76
CA THR A 43 4.98 -4.64 9.55
C THR A 43 5.70 -3.32 9.67
N TYR A 44 6.85 -3.27 10.34
CA TYR A 44 7.66 -2.05 10.38
C TYR A 44 9.14 -2.37 10.60
N PHE A 45 9.98 -1.37 10.37
CA PHE A 45 11.38 -1.38 10.80
C PHE A 45 11.62 -0.26 11.81
N THR A 46 12.74 -0.37 12.54
CA THR A 46 13.21 0.66 13.47
C THR A 46 14.60 1.14 13.06
N GLY A 47 15.02 2.30 13.58
CA GLY A 47 16.35 2.85 13.29
C GLY A 47 16.56 3.05 11.79
N ASN A 48 17.61 2.43 11.26
CA ASN A 48 17.91 2.40 9.84
C ASN A 48 17.66 1.01 9.18
N GLY A 49 16.99 0.10 9.90
CA GLY A 49 16.66 -1.24 9.41
C GLY A 49 17.75 -2.28 9.64
N GLU A 50 18.64 -2.07 10.62
CA GLU A 50 19.75 -2.98 10.90
C GLU A 50 19.35 -4.29 11.59
N ASP A 51 18.24 -4.29 12.34
CA ASP A 51 17.79 -5.48 13.09
C ASP A 51 16.96 -6.41 12.19
N GLY A 52 15.83 -5.91 11.68
CA GLY A 52 14.95 -6.67 10.81
C GLY A 52 13.48 -6.23 10.85
N LEU A 53 12.60 -7.19 10.57
CA LEU A 53 11.15 -7.03 10.57
C LEU A 53 10.63 -6.99 12.00
N HIS A 54 9.90 -5.94 12.35
CA HIS A 54 9.11 -5.88 13.57
C HIS A 54 7.61 -5.96 13.23
N LEU A 55 6.81 -6.38 14.20
CA LEU A 55 5.36 -6.51 14.07
C LEU A 55 4.66 -5.77 15.20
N ALA A 56 3.55 -5.10 14.88
CA ALA A 56 2.60 -4.59 15.85
C ALA A 56 1.20 -5.15 15.56
N THR A 57 0.34 -5.23 16.56
CA THR A 57 -1.05 -5.67 16.40
C THR A 57 -2.02 -4.61 16.87
N SER A 58 -3.20 -4.56 16.24
CA SER A 58 -4.29 -3.68 16.64
C SER A 58 -5.64 -4.39 16.46
N ALA A 59 -6.58 -4.12 17.36
CA ALA A 59 -7.95 -4.61 17.20
C ALA A 59 -8.80 -3.65 16.33
N ASP A 60 -8.49 -2.36 16.35
CA ASP A 60 -9.30 -1.29 15.76
C ASP A 60 -8.57 -0.50 14.65
N GLY A 61 -7.28 -0.76 14.46
CA GLY A 61 -6.40 -0.02 13.55
C GLY A 61 -5.91 1.33 14.11
N LEU A 62 -6.33 1.73 15.31
CA LEU A 62 -5.97 3.02 15.91
C LEU A 62 -4.91 2.85 16.99
N ALA A 63 -5.10 1.89 17.89
CA ALA A 63 -4.15 1.58 18.95
C ALA A 63 -3.31 0.35 18.58
N TRP A 64 -2.01 0.56 18.39
CA TRP A 64 -1.07 -0.49 17.99
C TRP A 64 -0.15 -0.88 19.15
N GLU A 65 -0.05 -2.18 19.39
CA GLU A 65 0.79 -2.78 20.42
C GLU A 65 1.93 -3.57 19.78
N ALA A 66 3.17 -3.35 20.25
CA ALA A 66 4.32 -4.08 19.74
C ALA A 66 4.19 -5.59 20.05
N ALA A 67 4.39 -6.43 19.03
CA ALA A 67 4.52 -7.87 19.21
C ALA A 67 5.95 -8.24 19.64
N ASN A 68 6.16 -9.46 20.14
CA ASN A 68 7.48 -9.99 20.51
C ASN A 68 8.28 -9.08 21.47
N GLY A 69 7.60 -8.32 22.33
CA GLY A 69 8.24 -7.33 23.21
C GLY A 69 9.01 -6.23 22.47
N GLY A 70 8.63 -5.93 21.23
CA GLY A 70 9.29 -4.94 20.37
C GLY A 70 10.52 -5.45 19.60
N ARG A 71 10.95 -6.70 19.79
CA ARG A 71 12.09 -7.29 19.08
C ARG A 71 11.73 -7.69 17.66
N ALA A 72 12.71 -7.64 16.75
CA ALA A 72 12.52 -8.15 15.40
C ALA A 72 12.14 -9.64 15.41
N VAL A 73 11.23 -10.02 14.51
CA VAL A 73 10.78 -11.41 14.30
C VAL A 73 11.54 -12.09 13.15
N PHE A 74 12.18 -11.31 12.29
CA PHE A 74 12.95 -11.80 11.16
C PHE A 74 14.08 -10.83 10.81
N ASN A 75 15.33 -11.28 10.95
CA ASN A 75 16.48 -10.40 10.77
C ASN A 75 16.78 -10.05 9.31
N ALA A 76 17.43 -8.92 9.09
CA ALA A 76 17.97 -8.55 7.80
C ALA A 76 19.14 -9.46 7.40
N ARG A 77 18.89 -10.45 6.53
CA ARG A 77 19.85 -11.52 6.21
C ARG A 77 20.42 -11.48 4.79
N VAL A 78 19.78 -10.75 3.88
CA VAL A 78 20.12 -10.75 2.44
C VAL A 78 20.36 -9.33 1.91
N GLY A 79 20.98 -9.24 0.74
CA GLY A 79 21.42 -7.99 0.13
C GLY A 79 22.82 -7.58 0.59
N SER A 80 23.45 -6.69 -0.18
CA SER A 80 24.84 -6.30 0.04
C SER A 80 25.07 -5.56 1.36
N GLN A 81 24.08 -4.77 1.79
CA GLN A 81 24.14 -3.97 3.02
C GLN A 81 23.39 -4.63 4.18
N LYS A 82 22.66 -5.74 3.93
CA LYS A 82 21.88 -6.48 4.93
C LYS A 82 20.99 -5.56 5.79
N LEU A 83 20.32 -4.61 5.15
CA LEU A 83 19.28 -3.80 5.79
C LEU A 83 17.90 -4.40 5.51
N MET A 84 16.95 -4.10 6.39
CA MET A 84 15.53 -4.30 6.16
C MET A 84 14.80 -3.00 6.45
N ARG A 85 14.57 -2.23 5.39
CA ARG A 85 13.76 -1.02 5.45
C ARG A 85 12.49 -1.21 4.63
N ASP A 86 11.46 -0.48 5.03
CA ASP A 86 10.19 -0.39 4.30
C ASP A 86 9.57 -1.79 4.02
N PRO A 87 9.42 -2.67 5.03
CA PRO A 87 8.95 -4.03 4.80
C PRO A 87 7.48 -4.04 4.37
N CYS A 88 7.21 -4.52 3.16
CA CYS A 88 5.86 -4.77 2.67
C CYS A 88 5.51 -6.25 2.73
N ALA A 89 4.43 -6.57 3.43
CA ALA A 89 3.85 -7.91 3.43
C ALA A 89 2.40 -7.91 2.93
N ILE A 90 2.03 -8.93 2.15
CA ILE A 90 0.65 -9.23 1.77
C ILE A 90 0.31 -10.69 2.03
N GLN A 91 -0.98 -10.99 2.14
CA GLN A 91 -1.50 -12.35 2.09
C GLN A 91 -1.98 -12.67 0.67
N ALA A 92 -1.50 -13.76 0.09
CA ALA A 92 -2.00 -14.31 -1.16
C ALA A 92 -3.32 -15.07 -0.93
N PRO A 93 -4.11 -15.34 -1.99
CA PRO A 93 -5.38 -16.07 -1.85
C PRO A 93 -5.25 -17.48 -1.28
N ASP A 94 -4.08 -18.10 -1.39
CA ASP A 94 -3.77 -19.42 -0.82
C ASP A 94 -3.42 -19.37 0.67
N GLY A 95 -3.40 -18.17 1.27
CA GLY A 95 -3.05 -17.93 2.66
C GLY A 95 -1.56 -17.69 2.91
N THR A 96 -0.69 -17.85 1.91
CA THR A 96 0.74 -17.57 2.03
C THR A 96 0.99 -16.07 2.18
N PHE A 97 1.85 -15.70 3.11
CA PHE A 97 2.34 -14.34 3.24
C PHE A 97 3.64 -14.17 2.46
N HIS A 98 3.72 -13.09 1.69
CA HIS A 98 4.91 -12.70 0.94
C HIS A 98 5.43 -11.37 1.48
N LEU A 99 6.74 -11.28 1.71
CA LEU A 99 7.41 -10.10 2.21
C LEU A 99 8.45 -9.63 1.20
N VAL A 100 8.47 -8.33 0.91
CA VAL A 100 9.54 -7.64 0.18
C VAL A 100 10.05 -6.45 0.99
N TRP A 101 11.31 -6.06 0.80
CA TRP A 101 11.91 -4.94 1.53
C TRP A 101 13.13 -4.34 0.83
N THR A 102 13.50 -3.12 1.22
CA THR A 102 14.74 -2.44 0.81
C THR A 102 15.95 -3.05 1.52
N THR A 103 16.91 -3.57 0.76
CA THR A 103 18.11 -4.25 1.28
C THR A 103 19.31 -3.33 1.57
N GLY A 104 19.27 -2.08 1.08
CA GLY A 104 20.36 -1.13 1.19
C GLY A 104 20.07 0.25 0.60
N TRP A 105 20.93 1.22 0.90
CA TRP A 105 20.87 2.57 0.33
C TRP A 105 21.26 2.64 -1.14
N SER A 106 21.98 1.64 -1.63
CA SER A 106 22.36 1.50 -3.02
C SER A 106 22.30 0.03 -3.39
N GLY A 107 22.00 -0.24 -4.66
CA GLY A 107 21.84 -1.59 -5.14
C GLY A 107 20.76 -1.69 -6.20
N LYS A 108 20.70 -2.87 -6.79
CA LYS A 108 19.80 -3.21 -7.90
C LYS A 108 18.87 -4.37 -7.54
N ASP A 109 18.79 -4.65 -6.24
CA ASP A 109 18.02 -5.74 -5.67
C ASP A 109 17.11 -5.26 -4.53
N ILE A 110 16.12 -6.10 -4.25
CA ILE A 110 15.25 -6.02 -3.08
C ILE A 110 15.28 -7.38 -2.37
N GLY A 111 14.85 -7.42 -1.12
CA GLY A 111 14.71 -8.67 -0.38
C GLY A 111 13.37 -9.34 -0.64
N TYR A 112 13.32 -10.66 -0.47
CA TYR A 112 12.09 -11.45 -0.49
C TYR A 112 12.14 -12.59 0.54
N ALA A 113 11.00 -12.88 1.17
CA ALA A 113 10.77 -14.05 2.00
C ALA A 113 9.27 -14.42 1.98
N ARG A 114 8.94 -15.62 2.48
CA ARG A 114 7.55 -16.06 2.65
C ARG A 114 7.29 -16.69 4.01
N SER A 115 6.03 -16.64 4.45
CA SER A 115 5.57 -17.21 5.71
C SER A 115 4.15 -17.78 5.56
N GLY A 116 3.77 -18.72 6.43
CA GLY A 116 2.38 -19.18 6.54
C GLY A 116 1.61 -18.49 7.68
N ASP A 117 2.27 -17.69 8.52
CA ASP A 117 1.71 -17.21 9.78
C ASP A 117 2.19 -15.80 10.20
N LEU A 118 2.92 -15.08 9.34
CA LEU A 118 3.63 -13.81 9.61
C LEU A 118 4.78 -13.88 10.64
N VAL A 119 5.04 -15.05 11.21
CA VAL A 119 6.02 -15.23 12.28
C VAL A 119 7.24 -15.99 11.77
N ALA A 120 7.02 -17.18 11.22
CA ALA A 120 8.08 -18.05 10.72
C ALA A 120 8.36 -17.73 9.24
N TRP A 121 9.38 -16.92 9.00
CA TRP A 121 9.81 -16.52 7.66
C TRP A 121 10.89 -17.46 7.10
N THR A 122 10.71 -17.88 5.85
CA THR A 122 11.62 -18.80 5.14
C THR A 122 11.86 -18.35 3.70
N GLY A 123 12.83 -18.97 3.03
CA GLY A 123 13.09 -18.69 1.61
C GLY A 123 13.68 -17.31 1.35
N ALA A 124 14.40 -16.74 2.32
CA ALA A 124 15.02 -15.44 2.20
C ALA A 124 16.01 -15.38 1.01
N LYS A 125 15.79 -14.48 0.06
CA LYS A 125 16.66 -14.26 -1.10
C LYS A 125 16.57 -12.81 -1.58
N THR A 126 17.48 -12.40 -2.45
CA THR A 126 17.35 -11.14 -3.19
C THR A 126 16.62 -11.36 -4.51
N ILE A 127 15.86 -10.34 -4.95
CA ILE A 127 15.30 -10.25 -6.30
C ILE A 127 16.02 -9.11 -7.04
N PRO A 128 16.75 -9.39 -8.13
CA PRO A 128 17.59 -8.41 -8.83
C PRO A 128 16.77 -7.52 -9.79
N VAL A 129 15.79 -6.79 -9.26
CA VAL A 129 14.75 -6.07 -10.03
C VAL A 129 15.29 -5.02 -11.02
N MET A 130 16.49 -4.48 -10.78
CA MET A 130 17.13 -3.50 -11.68
C MET A 130 18.50 -3.95 -12.18
N ALA A 131 18.85 -5.24 -12.12
CA ALA A 131 20.20 -5.70 -12.49
C ALA A 131 20.60 -5.39 -13.94
N CYS A 132 19.65 -5.36 -14.86
CA CYS A 132 19.88 -5.02 -16.27
C CYS A 132 20.03 -3.51 -16.52
N GLU A 133 19.72 -2.67 -15.53
CA GLU A 133 19.77 -1.20 -15.66
C GLU A 133 21.11 -0.69 -15.12
N ALA A 134 22.05 -0.43 -16.03
CA ALA A 134 23.42 -0.07 -15.67
C ALA A 134 23.49 1.15 -14.74
N GLY A 135 22.68 2.19 -15.02
CA GLY A 135 22.63 3.45 -14.28
C GLY A 135 21.73 3.47 -13.05
N ALA A 136 21.08 2.35 -12.68
CA ALA A 136 20.20 2.31 -11.52
C ALA A 136 21.00 2.58 -10.23
N LEU A 137 20.56 3.59 -9.47
CA LEU A 137 21.20 3.95 -8.20
C LEU A 137 20.68 3.15 -7.01
N ASN A 138 19.39 2.81 -7.03
CA ASN A 138 18.67 2.28 -5.88
C ASN A 138 17.43 1.47 -6.28
N CYS A 139 16.97 0.60 -5.37
CA CYS A 139 15.65 -0.03 -5.39
C CYS A 139 15.04 0.12 -4.00
N TRP A 140 14.18 1.12 -3.81
CA TRP A 140 13.69 1.53 -2.49
C TRP A 140 12.18 1.35 -2.36
N ALA A 141 11.76 1.13 -1.11
CA ALA A 141 10.37 0.96 -0.69
C ALA A 141 9.58 0.02 -1.61
N PRO A 142 10.03 -1.24 -1.78
CA PRO A 142 9.29 -2.17 -2.60
C PRO A 142 7.98 -2.55 -1.93
N GLU A 143 6.94 -2.63 -2.74
CA GLU A 143 5.61 -3.09 -2.36
C GLU A 143 5.18 -4.22 -3.29
N VAL A 144 4.29 -5.08 -2.79
CA VAL A 144 3.74 -6.21 -3.53
C VAL A 144 2.22 -6.13 -3.54
N PHE A 145 1.61 -6.37 -4.69
CA PHE A 145 0.16 -6.35 -4.88
C PHE A 145 -0.29 -7.57 -5.68
N TYR A 146 -1.34 -8.26 -5.24
CA TYR A 146 -1.89 -9.40 -5.98
C TYR A 146 -2.93 -8.94 -7.01
N ASP A 147 -2.64 -9.16 -8.29
CA ASP A 147 -3.57 -8.98 -9.39
C ASP A 147 -4.42 -10.24 -9.56
N GLU A 148 -5.65 -10.18 -9.02
CA GLU A 148 -6.64 -11.26 -9.12
C GLU A 148 -7.08 -11.55 -10.56
N THR A 149 -7.03 -10.56 -11.46
CA THR A 149 -7.48 -10.73 -12.85
C THR A 149 -6.47 -11.56 -13.63
N GLU A 150 -5.18 -11.23 -13.47
CA GLU A 150 -4.09 -11.93 -14.15
C GLU A 150 -3.48 -13.08 -13.32
N LYS A 151 -3.93 -13.26 -12.07
CA LYS A 151 -3.45 -14.24 -11.10
C LYS A 151 -1.92 -14.20 -10.96
N ARG A 152 -1.40 -13.01 -10.69
CA ARG A 152 0.03 -12.73 -10.57
C ARG A 152 0.27 -11.64 -9.52
N PHE A 153 1.49 -11.58 -9.01
CA PHE A 153 1.96 -10.51 -8.15
C PHE A 153 2.60 -9.42 -9.00
N LEU A 154 2.25 -8.17 -8.72
CA LEU A 154 3.03 -7.00 -9.09
C LEU A 154 3.97 -6.68 -7.94
N ILE A 155 5.25 -6.49 -8.23
CA ILE A 155 6.22 -5.92 -7.30
C ILE A 155 6.63 -4.58 -7.87
N PHE A 156 6.57 -3.52 -7.08
CA PHE A 156 6.86 -2.17 -7.54
C PHE A 156 7.69 -1.41 -6.52
N TRP A 157 8.57 -0.52 -6.98
CA TRP A 157 9.58 0.15 -6.16
C TRP A 157 10.01 1.46 -6.79
N ALA A 158 10.69 2.30 -6.02
CA ALA A 158 11.26 3.54 -6.50
C ALA A 158 12.73 3.37 -6.93
N THR A 159 13.07 3.87 -8.12
CA THR A 159 14.45 3.91 -8.62
C THR A 159 14.75 5.26 -9.26
N THR A 160 15.96 5.76 -8.99
CA THR A 160 16.57 6.84 -9.78
C THR A 160 17.42 6.25 -10.91
N LEU A 161 17.18 6.74 -12.13
CA LEU A 161 18.05 6.57 -13.29
C LEU A 161 18.53 7.96 -13.74
N PRO A 162 19.77 8.36 -13.40
CA PRO A 162 20.26 9.71 -13.68
C PRO A 162 20.12 10.10 -15.15
N GLY A 163 19.62 11.33 -15.40
CA GLY A 163 19.42 11.87 -16.74
C GLY A 163 18.21 11.30 -17.51
N ARG A 164 17.46 10.33 -16.94
CA ARG A 164 16.25 9.78 -17.58
C ARG A 164 15.06 10.75 -17.52
N PHE A 165 15.00 11.58 -16.47
CA PHE A 165 13.94 12.57 -16.22
C PHE A 165 14.54 13.94 -15.89
N PRO A 166 15.26 14.58 -16.85
CA PRO A 166 16.07 15.77 -16.60
C PRO A 166 15.27 16.97 -16.09
N GLU A 167 13.97 17.04 -16.39
CA GLU A 167 13.05 18.09 -15.96
C GLU A 167 12.86 18.16 -14.44
N THR A 168 13.13 17.06 -13.74
CA THR A 168 13.00 16.94 -12.28
C THR A 168 14.32 16.55 -11.60
N ASP A 169 15.46 16.70 -12.27
CA ASP A 169 16.77 16.39 -11.66
C ASP A 169 17.20 17.43 -10.61
N LYS A 170 18.24 17.09 -9.84
CA LYS A 170 18.93 17.97 -8.87
C LYS A 170 18.08 18.45 -7.69
N GLN A 171 17.00 17.74 -7.37
CA GLN A 171 16.14 18.13 -6.25
C GLN A 171 16.42 17.42 -4.92
N ASP A 172 17.06 16.25 -4.97
CA ASP A 172 17.42 15.49 -3.77
C ASP A 172 18.83 14.89 -3.92
N GLY A 173 19.81 15.78 -4.04
CA GLY A 173 21.17 15.40 -4.40
C GLY A 173 21.20 14.70 -5.77
N LYS A 174 21.50 13.41 -5.76
CA LYS A 174 21.55 12.57 -6.97
C LYS A 174 20.23 11.84 -7.27
N TYR A 175 19.23 11.94 -6.39
CA TYR A 175 18.00 11.17 -6.49
C TYR A 175 16.88 11.94 -7.20
N ASN A 176 16.17 11.22 -8.07
CA ASN A 176 15.03 11.65 -8.87
C ASN A 176 14.28 10.38 -9.28
N HIS A 177 13.41 9.92 -8.38
CA HIS A 177 12.77 8.62 -8.45
C HIS A 177 11.58 8.62 -9.40
N ARG A 178 11.37 7.46 -10.04
CA ARG A 178 10.07 7.04 -10.57
C ARG A 178 9.72 5.66 -10.01
N ILE A 179 8.44 5.31 -10.07
CA ILE A 179 7.99 3.97 -9.70
C ILE A 179 8.14 3.04 -10.89
N TYR A 180 8.86 1.94 -10.68
CA TYR A 180 9.01 0.84 -11.62
C TYR A 180 8.31 -0.40 -11.07
N TYR A 181 8.02 -1.36 -11.94
CA TYR A 181 7.45 -2.63 -11.52
C TYR A 181 7.97 -3.82 -12.34
N THR A 182 7.85 -5.01 -11.74
CA THR A 182 7.91 -6.30 -12.41
C THR A 182 6.69 -7.12 -11.99
N ALA A 183 6.39 -8.20 -12.70
CA ALA A 183 5.36 -9.14 -12.33
C ALA A 183 5.89 -10.57 -12.27
N THR A 184 5.31 -11.37 -11.37
CA THR A 184 5.67 -12.78 -11.16
C THR A 184 4.45 -13.59 -10.74
N LYS A 185 4.46 -14.91 -10.95
CA LYS A 185 3.46 -15.82 -10.39
C LYS A 185 3.97 -16.63 -9.20
N ASP A 186 5.29 -16.74 -9.06
CA ASP A 186 5.95 -17.71 -8.19
C ASP A 186 7.14 -17.13 -7.40
N PHE A 187 7.47 -15.85 -7.63
CA PHE A 187 8.67 -15.19 -7.10
C PHE A 187 9.99 -15.84 -7.54
N GLU A 188 9.98 -16.58 -8.65
CA GLU A 188 11.16 -17.16 -9.30
C GLU A 188 11.37 -16.56 -10.69
N ALA A 189 10.31 -16.50 -11.50
CA ALA A 189 10.33 -15.90 -12.83
C ALA A 189 9.69 -14.51 -12.81
N PHE A 190 10.36 -13.54 -13.42
CA PHE A 190 9.96 -12.13 -13.42
C PHE A 190 9.89 -11.59 -14.83
N THR A 191 8.93 -10.70 -15.08
CA THR A 191 8.97 -9.87 -16.29
C THR A 191 10.12 -8.87 -16.20
N SER A 192 10.53 -8.31 -17.34
CA SER A 192 11.43 -7.14 -17.33
C SER A 192 10.79 -5.98 -16.56
N ALA A 193 11.64 -5.17 -15.90
CA ALA A 193 11.19 -3.98 -15.22
C ALA A 193 10.59 -2.99 -16.22
N ALA A 194 9.47 -2.38 -15.87
CA ALA A 194 8.79 -1.36 -16.65
C ALA A 194 8.44 -0.16 -15.78
N LEU A 195 8.31 1.02 -16.40
CA LEU A 195 7.87 2.23 -15.71
C LEU A 195 6.40 2.05 -15.31
N LEU A 196 6.10 2.17 -14.02
CA LEU A 196 4.73 2.09 -13.49
C LEU A 196 4.09 3.46 -13.41
N TYR A 197 4.80 4.45 -12.88
CA TYR A 197 4.25 5.77 -12.61
C TYR A 197 5.26 6.87 -12.85
N ASP A 198 4.88 7.79 -13.75
CA ASP A 198 5.56 9.05 -14.01
C ASP A 198 4.53 10.10 -14.44
N HIS A 199 4.45 11.18 -13.66
CA HIS A 199 3.61 12.34 -13.93
C HIS A 199 4.42 13.64 -13.78
N GLY A 200 5.72 13.59 -14.07
CA GLY A 200 6.57 14.79 -14.11
C GLY A 200 7.01 15.35 -12.76
N PHE A 201 7.12 14.50 -11.72
CA PHE A 201 7.65 14.88 -10.40
C PHE A 201 8.39 13.71 -9.74
N ASN A 202 9.16 13.99 -8.69
CA ASN A 202 9.89 12.96 -7.93
C ASN A 202 8.91 12.11 -7.13
N VAL A 203 8.78 10.84 -7.45
CA VAL A 203 7.79 9.96 -6.79
C VAL A 203 8.48 8.77 -6.14
N ILE A 204 8.15 8.53 -4.88
CA ILE A 204 8.63 7.41 -4.06
C ILE A 204 7.50 6.90 -3.17
N ASP A 205 7.74 5.79 -2.47
CA ASP A 205 6.83 5.21 -1.48
C ASP A 205 5.39 5.10 -1.99
N ALA A 206 5.18 4.16 -2.92
CA ALA A 206 3.86 3.88 -3.46
C ALA A 206 3.26 2.65 -2.77
N THR A 207 1.95 2.65 -2.57
CA THR A 207 1.18 1.48 -2.11
C THR A 207 -0.15 1.42 -2.87
N MET A 208 -0.77 0.23 -2.96
CA MET A 208 -2.01 0.03 -3.72
C MET A 208 -3.13 -0.57 -2.86
N LEU A 209 -4.35 -0.07 -3.06
CA LEU A 209 -5.57 -0.63 -2.49
C LEU A 209 -6.62 -0.83 -3.58
N ARG A 210 -7.32 -1.96 -3.56
CA ARG A 210 -8.50 -2.18 -4.41
C ARG A 210 -9.72 -1.57 -3.75
N ARG A 211 -10.46 -0.73 -4.47
CA ARG A 211 -11.71 -0.13 -3.99
C ARG A 211 -12.65 0.15 -5.15
N ASP A 212 -13.92 -0.23 -4.98
CA ASP A 212 -15.01 0.04 -5.94
C ASP A 212 -14.68 -0.37 -7.38
N GLY A 213 -14.08 -1.55 -7.54
CA GLY A 213 -13.71 -2.12 -8.85
C GLY A 213 -12.48 -1.49 -9.51
N ARG A 214 -11.83 -0.53 -8.85
CA ARG A 214 -10.61 0.16 -9.35
C ARG A 214 -9.44 -0.06 -8.40
N ILE A 215 -8.25 0.31 -8.87
CA ILE A 215 -7.05 0.38 -8.03
C ILE A 215 -6.79 1.83 -7.68
N VAL A 216 -6.49 2.05 -6.41
CA VAL A 216 -6.10 3.33 -5.83
C VAL A 216 -4.64 3.19 -5.43
N MET A 217 -3.78 4.06 -5.93
CA MET A 217 -2.39 4.18 -5.49
C MET A 217 -2.27 5.37 -4.57
N PHE A 218 -1.68 5.16 -3.39
CA PHE A 218 -1.18 6.23 -2.54
C PHE A 218 0.31 6.34 -2.76
N LEU A 219 0.82 7.55 -2.96
CA LEU A 219 2.23 7.78 -3.32
C LEU A 219 2.75 9.05 -2.66
N LYS A 220 4.05 9.10 -2.39
CA LYS A 220 4.71 10.30 -1.90
C LYS A 220 5.19 11.16 -3.08
N ASP A 221 4.80 12.43 -3.07
CA ASP A 221 5.48 13.46 -3.83
C ASP A 221 6.74 13.88 -3.07
N GLU A 222 7.89 13.41 -3.54
CA GLU A 222 9.20 13.62 -2.94
C GLU A 222 9.87 14.91 -3.43
N THR A 223 9.15 15.74 -4.20
CA THR A 223 9.70 16.96 -4.77
C THR A 223 10.30 17.87 -3.72
N ASN A 224 11.47 18.42 -4.05
CA ASN A 224 12.33 19.17 -3.14
C ASN A 224 13.08 20.30 -3.87
N LYS A 225 13.90 21.06 -3.14
CA LYS A 225 14.65 22.21 -3.68
C LYS A 225 15.52 21.81 -4.87
N PRO A 226 15.49 22.52 -6.00
CA PRO A 226 15.12 23.94 -6.11
C PRO A 226 13.62 24.21 -6.31
N PHE A 227 12.80 23.19 -6.50
CA PHE A 227 11.35 23.33 -6.58
C PHE A 227 10.75 23.57 -5.18
N THR A 228 9.49 24.01 -5.11
CA THR A 228 8.75 24.10 -3.84
C THR A 228 8.60 22.70 -3.25
N PRO A 229 9.19 22.41 -2.07
CA PRO A 229 9.11 21.08 -1.48
C PRO A 229 7.65 20.65 -1.27
N GLN A 230 7.36 19.41 -1.64
CA GLN A 230 6.03 18.81 -1.52
C GLN A 230 5.95 17.90 -0.30
N LYS A 231 6.73 16.82 -0.27
CA LYS A 231 6.90 15.87 0.85
C LYS A 231 5.56 15.41 1.45
N ASN A 232 4.59 15.12 0.58
CA ASN A 232 3.21 14.80 0.97
C ASN A 232 2.69 13.56 0.24
N ILE A 233 1.64 12.96 0.80
CA ILE A 233 0.96 11.81 0.19
C ILE A 233 -0.13 12.31 -0.75
N ARG A 234 -0.24 11.68 -1.92
CA ARG A 234 -1.27 11.92 -2.95
C ARG A 234 -1.90 10.62 -3.40
N VAL A 235 -3.00 10.73 -4.16
CA VAL A 235 -3.79 9.60 -4.63
C VAL A 235 -3.87 9.58 -6.15
N ALA A 236 -3.68 8.43 -6.77
CA ALA A 236 -3.90 8.20 -8.20
C ALA A 236 -4.79 6.96 -8.42
N TRP A 237 -5.45 6.87 -9.58
CA TRP A 237 -6.37 5.77 -9.89
C TRP A 237 -6.02 5.10 -11.22
N ALA A 238 -6.28 3.80 -11.27
CA ALA A 238 -6.22 3.00 -12.48
C ALA A 238 -7.28 1.89 -12.47
N ASP A 239 -7.63 1.37 -13.64
CA ASP A 239 -8.54 0.23 -13.75
C ASP A 239 -7.80 -1.11 -13.61
N ARG A 240 -6.47 -1.09 -13.76
CA ARG A 240 -5.58 -2.26 -13.62
C ARG A 240 -4.35 -1.91 -12.79
N PRO A 241 -3.76 -2.87 -12.04
CA PRO A 241 -2.59 -2.59 -11.20
C PRO A 241 -1.37 -2.09 -11.96
N ALA A 242 -1.17 -2.58 -13.20
CA ALA A 242 -0.10 -2.12 -14.08
C ALA A 242 -0.42 -0.81 -14.83
N GLY A 243 -1.51 -0.13 -14.48
CA GLY A 243 -1.94 1.10 -15.11
C GLY A 243 -2.72 0.93 -16.43
N PRO A 244 -2.85 2.00 -17.24
CA PRO A 244 -2.26 3.32 -17.03
C PRO A 244 -2.79 4.02 -15.77
N TRP A 245 -1.93 4.76 -15.09
CA TRP A 245 -2.27 5.52 -13.88
C TRP A 245 -2.62 6.97 -14.20
N GLY A 246 -3.71 7.46 -13.60
CA GLY A 246 -4.16 8.84 -13.74
C GLY A 246 -3.28 9.86 -12.98
N THR A 247 -3.53 11.13 -13.24
CA THR A 247 -2.91 12.28 -12.55
C THR A 247 -3.14 12.21 -11.03
N PRO A 248 -2.15 12.59 -10.20
CA PRO A 248 -2.31 12.54 -8.76
C PRO A 248 -3.31 13.61 -8.27
N SER A 249 -3.95 13.34 -7.14
CA SER A 249 -4.76 14.30 -6.40
C SER A 249 -3.94 15.42 -5.79
N GLU A 250 -4.63 16.40 -5.20
CA GLU A 250 -4.04 17.28 -4.19
C GLU A 250 -3.53 16.48 -2.98
N PRO A 251 -2.61 17.06 -2.17
CA PRO A 251 -2.08 16.43 -0.96
C PRO A 251 -3.16 16.01 0.05
N ILE A 252 -3.02 14.80 0.62
CA ILE A 252 -3.96 14.25 1.62
C ILE A 252 -3.38 14.19 3.04
N SER A 253 -2.06 14.32 3.22
CA SER A 253 -1.36 14.10 4.49
C SER A 253 -1.19 15.34 5.39
N GLY A 254 -1.91 16.43 5.09
CA GLY A 254 -1.80 17.69 5.82
C GLY A 254 -0.50 18.46 5.51
N LYS A 255 -0.01 19.23 6.49
CA LYS A 255 1.14 20.14 6.33
C LYS A 255 2.48 19.51 6.70
N ASP A 256 2.46 18.44 7.48
CA ASP A 256 3.67 17.76 7.92
C ASP A 256 4.27 16.97 6.76
N TRP A 257 5.60 16.86 6.76
CA TRP A 257 6.29 16.00 5.82
C TRP A 257 5.97 14.54 6.14
N ALA A 258 5.47 13.83 5.13
CA ALA A 258 4.96 12.48 5.26
C ALA A 258 5.61 11.55 4.23
N GLU A 259 5.83 10.30 4.61
CA GLU A 259 6.39 9.26 3.74
C GLU A 259 5.83 7.88 4.05
N GLY A 260 6.11 6.89 3.19
CA GLY A 260 5.71 5.52 3.44
C GLY A 260 4.22 5.27 3.68
N PRO A 261 3.32 5.65 2.75
CA PRO A 261 1.91 5.42 2.93
C PRO A 261 1.59 3.92 2.90
N THR A 262 0.68 3.47 3.77
CA THR A 262 0.06 2.15 3.70
C THR A 262 -1.43 2.26 4.02
N ALA A 263 -2.27 1.52 3.30
CA ALA A 263 -3.73 1.73 3.32
C ALA A 263 -4.52 0.45 3.58
N VAL A 264 -5.61 0.57 4.33
CA VAL A 264 -6.53 -0.54 4.65
C VAL A 264 -7.96 -0.04 4.80
N ALA A 265 -8.94 -0.92 4.52
CA ALA A 265 -10.33 -0.66 4.83
C ALA A 265 -10.65 -1.02 6.30
N ILE A 266 -11.27 -0.09 7.04
CA ILE A 266 -11.72 -0.25 8.42
C ILE A 266 -13.11 0.35 8.56
N GLY A 267 -14.12 -0.46 8.89
CA GLY A 267 -15.47 0.05 9.17
C GLY A 267 -16.08 0.84 8.01
N GLY A 268 -15.81 0.40 6.77
CA GLY A 268 -16.26 1.05 5.54
C GLY A 268 -15.49 2.30 5.14
N GLN A 269 -14.50 2.74 5.93
CA GLN A 269 -13.57 3.84 5.60
C GLN A 269 -12.25 3.27 5.11
N VAL A 270 -11.54 4.02 4.27
CA VAL A 270 -10.13 3.77 3.98
C VAL A 270 -9.30 4.59 4.96
N VAL A 271 -8.40 3.93 5.68
CA VAL A 271 -7.39 4.56 6.54
C VAL A 271 -6.03 4.42 5.87
N VAL A 272 -5.30 5.52 5.79
CA VAL A 272 -3.94 5.58 5.23
C VAL A 272 -3.00 6.04 6.34
N TYR A 273 -2.08 5.17 6.74
CA TYR A 273 -1.01 5.48 7.70
C TYR A 273 0.23 5.94 6.94
N PHE A 274 1.06 6.78 7.55
CA PHE A 274 2.31 7.28 6.98
C PHE A 274 3.29 7.72 8.07
N ASP A 275 4.59 7.69 7.79
CA ASP A 275 5.65 8.16 8.68
C ASP A 275 5.75 9.69 8.61
N LYS A 276 5.46 10.39 9.71
CA LYS A 276 5.74 11.83 9.88
C LYS A 276 7.17 11.99 10.39
N TYR A 277 8.14 11.62 9.54
CA TYR A 277 9.54 11.38 9.91
C TYR A 277 10.27 12.56 10.56
N THR A 278 9.84 13.80 10.28
CA THR A 278 10.38 15.01 10.93
C THR A 278 9.93 15.17 12.38
N SER A 279 8.84 14.51 12.77
CA SER A 279 8.27 14.51 14.11
C SER A 279 8.41 13.15 14.82
N HIS A 280 9.10 12.19 14.19
CA HIS A 280 9.39 10.86 14.74
C HIS A 280 8.14 10.10 15.24
N ARG A 281 7.03 10.20 14.50
CA ARG A 281 5.77 9.49 14.81
C ARG A 281 5.06 9.07 13.53
N MET A 282 4.21 8.06 13.64
CA MET A 282 3.24 7.74 12.60
C MET A 282 2.07 8.74 12.62
N GLY A 283 1.54 9.07 11.44
CA GLY A 283 0.30 9.78 11.23
C GLY A 283 -0.71 8.92 10.46
N ALA A 284 -1.94 9.41 10.36
CA ALA A 284 -2.96 8.75 9.56
C ALA A 284 -4.03 9.74 9.07
N VAL A 285 -4.57 9.46 7.89
CA VAL A 285 -5.79 10.08 7.38
C VAL A 285 -6.84 9.03 7.06
N ARG A 286 -8.12 9.40 7.09
CA ARG A 286 -9.21 8.51 6.69
C ARG A 286 -10.18 9.17 5.72
N SER A 287 -10.83 8.34 4.90
CA SER A 287 -11.84 8.79 3.94
C SER A 287 -12.93 7.73 3.73
N ARG A 288 -14.17 8.18 3.46
CA ARG A 288 -15.28 7.31 3.02
C ARG A 288 -15.42 7.24 1.50
N ASP A 289 -15.02 8.31 0.82
CA ASP A 289 -15.27 8.55 -0.61
C ASP A 289 -13.99 8.66 -1.45
N LEU A 290 -12.81 8.54 -0.81
CA LEU A 290 -11.47 8.73 -1.38
C LEU A 290 -11.24 10.13 -1.98
N LYS A 291 -12.07 11.10 -1.62
CA LYS A 291 -12.00 12.49 -2.08
C LYS A 291 -11.80 13.45 -0.91
N THR A 292 -12.58 13.25 0.15
CA THR A 292 -12.53 14.03 1.37
C THR A 292 -11.73 13.28 2.42
N TRP A 293 -10.67 13.91 2.93
CA TRP A 293 -9.73 13.30 3.86
C TRP A 293 -9.77 14.01 5.22
N GLU A 294 -9.88 13.23 6.28
CA GLU A 294 -9.80 13.69 7.67
C GLU A 294 -8.44 13.26 8.25
N ASP A 295 -7.66 14.21 8.76
CA ASP A 295 -6.46 13.89 9.54
C ASP A 295 -6.88 13.35 10.92
N ILE A 296 -6.48 12.11 11.19
CA ILE A 296 -6.72 11.39 12.44
C ILE A 296 -5.39 11.05 13.15
N SER A 297 -4.31 11.77 12.83
CA SER A 297 -2.97 11.52 13.37
C SER A 297 -2.87 11.62 14.89
N ASP A 298 -3.82 12.30 15.55
CA ASP A 298 -3.88 12.40 17.03
C ASP A 298 -4.71 11.26 17.66
N GLN A 299 -5.39 10.46 16.83
CA GLN A 299 -6.18 9.30 17.25
C GLN A 299 -5.39 7.98 17.13
N VAL A 300 -4.33 7.95 16.32
CA VAL A 300 -3.49 6.77 16.16
C VAL A 300 -2.32 6.76 17.14
N ARG A 301 -1.97 5.58 17.63
CA ARG A 301 -0.85 5.36 18.55
C ARG A 301 -0.05 4.14 18.11
N PHE A 302 1.24 4.34 17.89
CA PHE A 302 2.17 3.30 17.46
C PHE A 302 3.26 3.05 18.50
N PRO A 303 3.88 1.85 18.51
CA PRO A 303 5.09 1.62 19.27
C PRO A 303 6.17 2.69 18.97
N PRO A 304 6.95 3.12 19.99
CA PRO A 304 8.04 4.04 19.76
C PRO A 304 9.04 3.52 18.73
N GLY A 305 9.48 4.40 17.82
CA GLY A 305 10.44 4.05 16.77
C GLY A 305 9.87 3.31 15.57
N THR A 306 8.55 3.09 15.50
CA THR A 306 7.90 2.61 14.27
C THR A 306 8.14 3.58 13.13
N ARG A 307 8.53 3.02 11.97
CA ARG A 307 8.69 3.72 10.69
C ARG A 307 7.88 3.01 9.60
N HIS A 308 8.01 3.49 8.37
CA HIS A 308 7.38 2.94 7.18
C HIS A 308 7.34 1.39 7.16
N GLY A 309 6.15 0.86 6.92
CA GLY A 309 5.88 -0.54 6.58
C GLY A 309 4.41 -0.68 6.20
N THR A 310 3.80 -1.85 6.40
CA THR A 310 2.51 -2.19 5.81
C THR A 310 1.49 -2.64 6.84
N VAL A 311 0.25 -2.17 6.69
CA VAL A 311 -0.90 -2.69 7.44
C VAL A 311 -1.54 -3.88 6.72
N LEU A 312 -1.84 -4.93 7.46
CA LEU A 312 -2.55 -6.12 6.99
C LEU A 312 -3.80 -6.37 7.84
N PRO A 313 -5.00 -6.48 7.24
CA PRO A 313 -6.14 -7.11 7.91
C PRO A 313 -5.90 -8.62 8.00
N VAL A 314 -6.07 -9.20 9.19
CA VAL A 314 -5.72 -10.60 9.45
C VAL A 314 -6.85 -11.37 10.12
N SER A 315 -6.85 -12.69 9.94
CA SER A 315 -7.77 -13.59 10.63
C SER A 315 -7.40 -13.75 12.10
N LYS A 316 -8.36 -14.24 12.90
CA LYS A 316 -8.15 -14.48 14.33
C LYS A 316 -6.94 -15.37 14.60
N LYS A 317 -6.76 -16.42 13.79
CA LYS A 317 -5.64 -17.38 13.91
C LYS A 317 -4.28 -16.68 13.77
N VAL A 318 -4.15 -15.83 12.76
CA VAL A 318 -2.91 -15.07 12.50
C VAL A 318 -2.67 -14.03 13.60
N LEU A 319 -3.70 -13.28 13.97
CA LEU A 319 -3.62 -12.26 15.03
C LEU A 319 -3.15 -12.85 16.37
N GLU A 320 -3.76 -13.96 16.79
CA GLU A 320 -3.37 -14.68 18.01
C GLU A 320 -1.96 -15.29 17.90
N GLY A 321 -1.58 -15.76 16.71
CA GLY A 321 -0.22 -16.23 16.42
C GLY A 321 0.84 -15.16 16.69
N VAL A 322 0.64 -13.95 16.17
CA VAL A 322 1.55 -12.82 16.38
C VAL A 322 1.57 -12.38 17.85
N ARG A 323 0.41 -12.31 18.51
CA ARG A 323 0.32 -11.91 19.94
C ARG A 323 1.06 -12.86 20.89
N ARG A 324 1.17 -14.15 20.56
CA ARG A 324 1.88 -15.14 21.37
C ARG A 324 3.41 -14.99 21.39
N LEU A 325 4.00 -14.20 20.49
CA LEU A 325 5.47 -14.05 20.42
C LEU A 325 6.11 -13.41 21.66
N GLY A 326 5.33 -12.66 22.45
CA GLY A 326 5.80 -12.02 23.68
C GLY A 326 5.34 -12.70 24.97
N GLY A 327 4.58 -13.79 24.87
CA GLY A 327 4.07 -14.56 26.01
C GLY A 327 5.03 -15.63 26.51
#